data_AF-A0A7C4TT33-F1
#
_entry.id   AF-A0A7C4TT33-F1
#
_cell.length_a   1.000
_cell.length_b   1.000
_cell.length_c   1.000
_cell.angle_alpha   90.00
_cell.angle_beta   90.00
_cell.angle_gamma   90.00
#
_symmetry.space_group_name_H-M   'P 1'
#
loop_
_entity.id
_entity.type
_entity.pdbx_description
1 polymer ?
#
loop_
_entity_poly.entity_id
_entity_poly.type
_entity_poly.pdbx_seq_one_letter_code
_entity_poly.pdbx_strand_id
1 'polypeptide(L)'
;MAHNKSKKAYTLIELITVIVIIGIISATGAIFFAPLINLSFFTPRQTEVELVGNFIKDNILEGYNNGWGLRNITSIESANATQIVYYDANSRRINLYWDNTSKKFFRATPTTTSILPFENPQSTVLIDGQAPGKLFTYYDTNQHELSSPVSNPSLIARIEFNWIVYSQTTPISKYLINSGVFIKQF
;
A
#
# COMPACT_ATOMS: atom_id res chain seq x y z
N MET A 1 -57.33 53.89 -7.37
CA MET A 1 -57.28 52.42 -7.27
C MET A 1 -55.95 52.02 -6.63
N ALA A 2 -55.93 51.85 -5.31
CA ALA A 2 -54.74 51.40 -4.59
C ALA A 2 -54.89 49.90 -4.30
N HIS A 3 -54.17 49.09 -5.07
CA HIS A 3 -54.09 47.65 -4.85
C HIS A 3 -53.21 47.42 -3.61
N ASN A 4 -53.82 47.33 -2.43
CA ASN A 4 -53.12 46.92 -1.21
C ASN A 4 -52.64 45.48 -1.38
N LYS A 5 -51.36 45.29 -1.72
CA LYS A 5 -50.68 44.00 -1.61
C LYS A 5 -50.54 43.68 -0.13
N SER A 6 -51.42 42.83 0.41
CA SER A 6 -51.29 42.34 1.78
C SER A 6 -49.97 41.56 1.89
N LYS A 7 -49.01 42.07 2.66
CA LYS A 7 -47.84 41.30 3.09
C LYS A 7 -48.34 40.25 4.08
N LYS A 8 -48.57 39.02 3.61
CA LYS A 8 -48.90 37.89 4.50
C LYS A 8 -47.68 37.61 5.37
N ALA A 9 -47.76 37.95 6.65
CA ALA A 9 -46.76 37.55 7.63
C ALA A 9 -46.89 36.04 7.84
N TYR A 10 -45.81 35.29 7.62
CA TYR A 10 -45.76 33.86 7.91
C TYR A 10 -46.04 33.62 9.39
N THR A 11 -46.90 32.65 9.71
CA THR A 11 -47.13 32.27 11.11
C THR A 11 -45.93 31.49 11.64
N LEU A 12 -45.59 31.67 12.93
CA LEU A 12 -44.44 31.01 13.57
C LEU A 12 -44.43 29.48 13.36
N ILE A 13 -45.62 28.88 13.36
CA ILE A 13 -45.85 27.45 13.11
C ILE A 13 -45.45 27.04 11.70
N GLU A 14 -45.75 27.86 10.71
CA GLU A 14 -45.45 27.61 9.30
C GLU A 14 -43.93 27.63 9.06
N LEU A 15 -43.23 28.58 9.71
CA LEU A 15 -41.76 28.64 9.68
C LEU A 15 -41.11 27.40 10.31
N ILE A 16 -41.59 26.98 11.48
CA ILE A 16 -41.09 25.78 12.17
C ILE A 16 -41.31 24.54 11.30
N THR A 17 -42.47 24.42 10.65
CA THR A 17 -42.80 23.28 9.79
C THR A 17 -41.84 23.19 8.59
N VAL A 18 -41.54 24.32 7.94
CA VAL A 18 -40.58 24.36 6.82
C VAL A 18 -39.17 23.95 7.27
N ILE A 19 -38.71 24.42 8.43
CA ILE A 19 -37.40 24.05 8.99
C ILE A 19 -37.32 22.54 9.25
N VAL A 20 -38.38 21.96 9.83
CA VAL A 20 -38.45 20.51 10.09
C VAL A 20 -38.42 19.71 8.78
N ILE A 21 -39.19 20.11 7.77
CA ILE A 21 -39.22 19.44 6.46
C ILE A 21 -37.83 19.50 5.80
N ILE A 22 -37.18 20.66 5.79
CA ILE A 22 -35.82 20.81 5.24
C ILE A 22 -34.83 19.95 6.03
N GLY A 23 -34.96 19.88 7.35
CA GLY A 23 -34.13 19.03 8.20
C GLY A 23 -34.28 17.55 7.85
N ILE A 24 -35.51 17.05 7.68
CA ILE A 24 -35.79 15.67 7.29
C ILE A 24 -35.21 15.36 5.90
N ILE A 25 -35.46 16.24 4.91
CA ILE A 25 -34.94 16.07 3.54
C ILE A 25 -33.41 16.07 3.54
N SER A 26 -32.78 16.98 4.31
CA SER A 26 -31.32 17.08 4.39
C SER A 26 -30.70 15.84 5.04
N ALA A 27 -31.29 15.35 6.14
CA ALA A 27 -30.84 14.13 6.83
C ALA A 27 -30.97 12.89 5.93
N THR A 28 -32.12 12.75 5.26
CA THR A 28 -32.37 11.62 4.35
C THR A 28 -31.44 11.69 3.13
N GLY A 29 -31.21 12.89 2.59
CA GLY A 29 -30.25 13.13 1.52
C GLY A 29 -28.83 12.72 1.92
N ALA A 30 -28.36 13.13 3.10
CA ALA A 30 -27.03 12.75 3.58
C ALA A 30 -26.86 11.23 3.70
N ILE A 31 -27.86 10.51 4.24
CA ILE A 31 -27.84 9.05 4.37
C ILE A 31 -27.81 8.37 2.99
N PHE A 32 -28.52 8.91 2.01
CA PHE A 32 -28.57 8.36 0.66
C PHE A 32 -27.28 8.62 -0.14
N PHE A 33 -26.70 9.82 -0.02
CA PHE A 33 -25.52 10.20 -0.80
C PHE A 33 -24.19 9.71 -0.20
N ALA A 34 -24.11 9.51 1.13
CA ALA A 34 -22.90 9.00 1.78
C ALA A 34 -22.35 7.70 1.15
N PRO A 35 -23.15 6.63 0.91
CA PRO A 35 -22.64 5.42 0.28
C PRO A 35 -22.22 5.62 -1.19
N LEU A 36 -22.88 6.51 -1.93
CA LEU A 36 -22.52 6.83 -3.32
C LEU A 36 -21.16 7.54 -3.40
N ILE A 37 -20.91 8.48 -2.49
CA ILE A 37 -19.63 9.17 -2.37
C ILE A 37 -18.51 8.18 -2.00
N ASN A 38 -18.79 7.26 -1.06
CA ASN A 38 -17.85 6.20 -0.69
C ASN A 38 -17.47 5.32 -1.89
N LEU A 39 -18.44 4.86 -2.67
CA LEU A 39 -18.21 4.07 -3.88
C LEU A 39 -17.44 4.83 -4.97
N SER A 40 -17.77 6.11 -5.17
CA SER A 40 -17.23 6.87 -6.31
C SER A 40 -15.80 7.36 -6.08
N PHE A 41 -15.43 7.68 -4.84
CA PHE A 41 -14.14 8.31 -4.53
C PHE A 41 -13.18 7.43 -3.73
N PHE A 42 -13.69 6.58 -2.83
CA PHE A 42 -12.83 5.83 -1.92
C PHE A 42 -12.45 4.47 -2.51
N THR A 43 -13.40 3.76 -3.13
CA THR A 43 -13.16 2.42 -3.70
C THR A 43 -12.10 2.41 -4.81
N PRO A 44 -12.16 3.27 -5.84
CA PRO A 44 -11.16 3.25 -6.91
C PRO A 44 -9.74 3.49 -6.39
N ARG A 45 -9.63 4.32 -5.34
CA ARG A 45 -8.34 4.70 -4.76
C ARG A 45 -7.77 3.62 -3.85
N GLN A 46 -8.61 2.92 -3.09
CA GLN A 46 -8.20 1.72 -2.38
C GLN A 46 -7.70 0.65 -3.34
N THR A 47 -8.44 0.43 -4.44
CA THR A 47 -8.04 -0.50 -5.50
C THR A 47 -6.70 -0.10 -6.14
N GLU A 48 -6.46 1.19 -6.39
CA GLU A 48 -5.18 1.66 -6.94
C GLU A 48 -4.01 1.37 -5.99
N VAL A 49 -4.16 1.69 -4.69
CA VAL A 49 -3.11 1.44 -3.68
C VAL A 49 -2.82 -0.07 -3.56
N GLU A 50 -3.87 -0.90 -3.55
CA GLU A 50 -3.75 -2.35 -3.52
C GLU A 50 -3.08 -2.89 -4.79
N LEU A 51 -3.48 -2.42 -5.97
CA LEU A 51 -2.93 -2.84 -7.25
C LEU A 51 -1.43 -2.52 -7.33
N VAL A 52 -1.05 -1.27 -6.99
CA VAL A 52 0.35 -0.86 -6.96
C VAL A 52 1.13 -1.69 -5.95
N GLY A 53 0.58 -1.90 -4.75
CA GLY A 53 1.21 -2.74 -3.74
C GLY A 53 1.46 -4.17 -4.22
N ASN A 54 0.49 -4.76 -4.93
CA ASN A 54 0.64 -6.07 -5.57
C ASN A 54 1.70 -6.06 -6.67
N PHE A 55 1.79 -5.02 -7.50
CA PHE A 55 2.89 -4.91 -8.48
C PHE A 55 4.26 -4.85 -7.81
N ILE A 56 4.42 -4.11 -6.71
CA ILE A 56 5.71 -4.07 -6.00
C ILE A 56 6.06 -5.46 -5.45
N LYS A 57 5.08 -6.16 -4.85
CA LYS A 57 5.22 -7.54 -4.38
C LYS A 57 5.66 -8.46 -5.52
N ASP A 58 4.98 -8.41 -6.66
CA ASP A 58 5.26 -9.28 -7.80
C ASP A 58 6.63 -8.96 -8.40
N ASN A 59 7.03 -7.69 -8.48
CA ASN A 59 8.34 -7.28 -8.96
C ASN A 59 9.48 -7.74 -8.02
N ILE A 60 9.22 -7.79 -6.71
CA ILE A 60 10.15 -8.37 -5.72
C ILE A 60 10.26 -9.88 -5.92
N LEU A 61 9.13 -10.58 -6.07
CA LEU A 61 9.06 -12.04 -6.16
C LEU A 61 9.56 -12.61 -7.49
N GLU A 62 9.06 -12.09 -8.60
CA GLU A 62 9.32 -12.61 -9.94
C GLU A 62 10.51 -11.94 -10.59
N GLY A 63 10.72 -10.65 -10.33
CA GLY A 63 11.75 -9.86 -10.98
C GLY A 63 11.19 -8.98 -12.10
N TYR A 64 12.08 -8.46 -12.93
CA TYR A 64 11.72 -7.74 -14.16
C TYR A 64 12.94 -7.69 -15.08
N ASN A 65 12.74 -7.87 -16.40
CA ASN A 65 13.66 -7.79 -17.57
C ASN A 65 15.17 -8.01 -17.36
N ASN A 66 15.81 -7.34 -16.39
CA ASN A 66 17.24 -7.33 -16.11
C ASN A 66 17.65 -7.99 -14.77
N GLY A 67 16.75 -8.67 -14.07
CA GLY A 67 17.10 -9.46 -12.89
C GLY A 67 15.92 -10.26 -12.37
N TRP A 68 16.18 -11.51 -11.97
CA TRP A 68 15.13 -12.36 -11.41
C TRP A 68 14.83 -11.96 -9.97
N GLY A 69 13.59 -12.18 -9.55
CA GLY A 69 13.12 -11.91 -8.19
C GLY A 69 13.47 -13.03 -7.22
N LEU A 70 12.99 -12.88 -5.98
CA LEU A 70 13.28 -13.77 -4.86
C LEU A 70 12.87 -15.24 -5.09
N ARG A 71 11.92 -15.52 -6.00
CA ARG A 71 11.51 -16.89 -6.33
C ARG A 71 12.62 -17.69 -7.03
N ASN A 72 13.49 -17.02 -7.76
CA ASN A 72 14.46 -17.65 -8.66
C ASN A 72 15.90 -17.23 -8.31
N ILE A 73 16.19 -17.21 -7.01
CA ILE A 73 17.54 -16.91 -6.50
C ILE A 73 18.35 -18.19 -6.34
N THR A 74 19.67 -18.03 -6.38
CA THR A 74 20.62 -19.12 -6.13
C THR A 74 21.12 -19.07 -4.69
N SER A 75 21.47 -17.87 -4.21
CA SER A 75 21.94 -17.66 -2.85
C SER A 75 21.60 -16.26 -2.32
N ILE A 76 21.60 -16.13 -0.99
CA ILE A 76 21.46 -14.85 -0.30
C ILE A 76 22.83 -14.47 0.26
N GLU A 77 23.32 -13.28 -0.07
CA GLU A 77 24.59 -12.73 0.43
C GLU A 77 24.39 -12.06 1.79
N SER A 78 23.34 -11.24 1.92
CA SER A 78 22.98 -10.61 3.19
C SER A 78 21.47 -10.36 3.27
N ALA A 79 20.95 -10.42 4.50
CA ALA A 79 19.53 -10.27 4.79
C ALA A 79 19.34 -9.48 6.08
N ASN A 80 18.60 -8.38 6.00
CA ASN A 80 18.22 -7.55 7.13
C ASN A 80 16.76 -7.07 6.99
N ALA A 81 16.25 -6.36 7.97
CA ALA A 81 14.83 -6.02 8.08
C ALA A 81 14.29 -5.13 6.94
N THR A 82 15.17 -4.42 6.21
CA THR A 82 14.79 -3.48 5.15
C THR A 82 15.51 -3.73 3.81
N GLN A 83 16.41 -4.69 3.75
CA GLN A 83 17.26 -4.97 2.60
C GLN A 83 17.62 -6.45 2.51
N ILE A 84 17.64 -6.94 1.29
CA ILE A 84 18.09 -8.28 0.91
C ILE A 84 19.08 -8.12 -0.26
N VAL A 85 20.27 -8.69 -0.10
CA VAL A 85 21.23 -8.84 -1.19
C VAL A 85 21.30 -10.32 -1.56
N TYR A 86 21.08 -10.63 -2.83
CA TYR A 86 21.00 -11.99 -3.32
C TYR A 86 21.61 -12.14 -4.71
N TYR A 87 21.92 -13.38 -5.09
CA TYR A 87 22.32 -13.73 -6.45
C TYR A 87 21.15 -14.37 -7.17
N ASP A 88 20.87 -13.89 -8.37
CA ASP A 88 19.81 -14.46 -9.22
C ASP A 88 20.25 -15.78 -9.89
N ALA A 89 19.35 -16.40 -10.66
CA ALA A 89 19.64 -17.61 -11.45
C ALA A 89 20.80 -17.48 -12.45
N ASN A 90 21.24 -16.26 -12.78
CA ASN A 90 22.35 -15.98 -13.70
C ASN A 90 23.58 -15.45 -12.95
N SER A 91 23.66 -15.66 -11.63
CA SER A 91 24.74 -15.19 -10.76
C SER A 91 24.89 -13.66 -10.76
N ARG A 92 23.84 -12.91 -11.10
CA ARG A 92 23.84 -11.45 -10.98
C ARG A 92 23.52 -11.07 -9.56
N ARG A 93 24.36 -10.20 -8.99
CA ARG A 93 24.15 -9.63 -7.65
C ARG A 93 23.03 -8.59 -7.70
N ILE A 94 21.97 -8.81 -6.93
CA ILE A 94 20.84 -7.91 -6.81
C ILE A 94 20.77 -7.40 -5.37
N ASN A 95 20.66 -6.10 -5.20
CA ASN A 95 20.42 -5.44 -3.92
C ASN A 95 19.00 -4.86 -3.92
N LEU A 96 18.09 -5.50 -3.20
CA LEU A 96 16.75 -5.01 -2.96
C LEU A 96 16.72 -4.31 -1.60
N TYR A 97 16.38 -3.03 -1.55
CA TYR A 97 16.32 -2.29 -0.30
C TYR A 97 15.16 -1.30 -0.27
N TRP A 98 14.64 -1.06 0.92
CA TRP A 98 13.68 -0.02 1.21
C TRP A 98 14.39 1.20 1.77
N ASP A 99 14.06 2.37 1.24
CA ASP A 99 14.55 3.65 1.76
C ASP A 99 13.50 4.28 2.67
N ASN A 100 13.90 4.55 3.91
CA ASN A 100 13.02 5.14 4.93
C ASN A 100 12.60 6.58 4.61
N THR A 101 13.41 7.31 3.83
CA THR A 101 13.13 8.71 3.51
C THR A 101 12.03 8.82 2.45
N SER A 102 12.20 8.11 1.33
CA SER A 102 11.22 8.09 0.24
C SER A 102 10.07 7.12 0.46
N LYS A 103 10.18 6.20 1.43
CA LYS A 103 9.20 5.13 1.70
C LYS A 103 8.95 4.22 0.48
N LYS A 104 9.99 4.02 -0.34
CA LYS A 104 9.93 3.23 -1.58
C LYS A 104 10.98 2.12 -1.59
N PHE A 105 10.70 1.09 -2.38
CA PHE A 105 11.69 0.07 -2.70
C PHE A 105 12.53 0.43 -3.90
N PHE A 106 13.79 0.06 -3.81
CA PHE A 106 14.77 0.16 -4.87
C PHE A 106 15.34 -1.22 -5.12
N ARG A 107 15.51 -1.55 -6.40
CA ARG A 107 16.34 -2.67 -6.84
C ARG A 107 17.57 -2.09 -7.52
N ALA A 108 18.74 -2.40 -6.97
CA ALA A 108 20.03 -2.08 -7.57
C ALA A 108 20.68 -3.35 -8.11
N THR A 109 21.22 -3.23 -9.31
CA THR A 109 22.14 -4.16 -9.95
C THR A 109 23.53 -3.50 -10.00
N PRO A 110 24.59 -4.19 -10.43
CA PRO A 110 25.91 -3.56 -10.55
C PRO A 110 25.95 -2.37 -11.53
N THR A 111 24.98 -2.26 -12.45
CA THR A 111 24.98 -1.25 -13.51
C THR A 111 23.87 -0.21 -13.37
N THR A 112 22.78 -0.54 -12.68
CA THR A 112 21.59 0.32 -12.62
C THR A 112 20.85 0.21 -11.29
N THR A 113 20.21 1.31 -10.88
CA THR A 113 19.27 1.33 -9.76
C THR A 113 17.90 1.76 -10.28
N SER A 114 16.85 1.08 -9.83
CA SER A 114 15.48 1.31 -10.27
C SER A 114 14.51 1.29 -9.10
N ILE A 115 13.48 2.13 -9.17
CA ILE A 115 12.43 2.25 -8.16
C ILE A 115 11.32 1.24 -8.49
N LEU A 116 10.73 0.62 -7.46
CA LEU A 116 9.55 -0.24 -7.61
C LEU A 116 8.23 0.52 -7.39
N PRO A 117 7.15 0.17 -8.10
CA PRO A 117 7.11 -0.83 -9.19
C PRO A 117 7.75 -0.28 -10.47
N PHE A 118 8.23 -1.15 -11.35
CA PHE A 118 8.96 -0.75 -12.56
C PHE A 118 8.06 -0.10 -13.61
N GLU A 119 6.80 -0.52 -13.61
CA GLU A 119 5.72 -0.10 -14.51
C GLU A 119 5.23 1.31 -14.16
N ASN A 120 5.39 1.71 -12.88
CA ASN A 120 4.98 3.02 -12.40
C ASN A 120 5.92 3.54 -11.28
N PRO A 121 7.17 3.91 -11.62
CA PRO A 121 8.16 4.32 -10.63
C PRO A 121 7.81 5.67 -9.96
N GLN A 122 6.98 6.47 -10.61
CA GLN A 122 6.50 7.77 -10.12
C GLN A 122 5.23 7.67 -9.27
N SER A 123 4.78 6.45 -8.92
CA SER A 123 3.63 6.25 -8.06
C SER A 123 3.75 7.04 -6.74
N THR A 124 2.62 7.58 -6.28
CA THR A 124 2.49 8.29 -4.99
C THR A 124 2.27 7.33 -3.81
N VAL A 125 2.18 6.02 -4.09
CA VAL A 125 2.05 4.99 -3.08
C VAL A 125 3.36 4.85 -2.32
N LEU A 126 3.23 4.81 -1.00
CA LEU A 126 4.29 4.69 -0.02
C LEU A 126 4.12 3.40 0.76
N ILE A 127 5.20 3.01 1.42
CA ILE A 127 5.34 1.72 2.06
C ILE A 127 5.99 1.88 3.41
N ASP A 128 5.41 1.26 4.42
CA ASP A 128 6.01 1.09 5.74
C ASP A 128 5.95 -0.37 6.20
N GLY A 129 6.84 -0.75 7.10
CA GLY A 129 6.72 -2.02 7.83
C GLY A 129 5.54 -1.97 8.80
N GLN A 130 4.91 -3.13 9.05
CA GLN A 130 3.89 -3.22 10.10
C GLN A 130 4.49 -2.90 11.49
N ALA A 131 5.77 -3.24 11.69
CA ALA A 131 6.58 -2.72 12.77
C ALA A 131 7.61 -1.71 12.21
N PRO A 132 7.95 -0.64 12.96
CA PRO A 132 8.87 0.39 12.47
C PRO A 132 10.20 -0.19 11.99
N GLY A 133 10.55 0.06 10.72
CA GLY A 133 11.80 -0.39 10.12
C GLY A 133 11.91 -1.91 9.89
N LYS A 134 10.81 -2.66 10.01
CA LYS A 134 10.78 -4.11 9.76
C LYS A 134 9.82 -4.45 8.63
N LEU A 135 10.36 -4.60 7.42
CA LEU A 135 9.61 -4.96 6.21
C LEU A 135 9.77 -6.44 5.86
N PHE A 136 10.97 -6.99 6.13
CA PHE A 136 11.30 -8.39 5.91
C PHE A 136 11.43 -9.13 7.24
N THR A 137 10.81 -10.30 7.32
CA THR A 137 10.98 -11.27 8.41
C THR A 137 11.46 -12.59 7.83
N TYR A 138 12.44 -13.22 8.48
CA TYR A 138 13.12 -14.39 7.96
C TYR A 138 12.85 -15.58 8.86
N TYR A 139 12.68 -16.76 8.26
CA TYR A 139 12.44 -17.99 9.01
C TYR A 139 13.34 -19.11 8.53
N ASP A 140 13.72 -19.99 9.46
CA ASP A 140 14.44 -21.23 9.17
C ASP A 140 13.51 -22.33 8.64
N THR A 141 14.09 -23.51 8.35
CA THR A 141 13.34 -24.68 7.87
C THR A 141 12.33 -25.22 8.87
N ASN A 142 12.50 -24.91 10.15
CA ASN A 142 11.59 -25.28 11.24
C ASN A 142 10.55 -24.19 11.53
N GLN A 143 10.50 -23.13 10.73
CA GLN A 143 9.62 -21.96 10.89
C GLN A 143 9.92 -21.11 12.13
N HIS A 144 11.11 -21.20 12.71
CA HIS A 144 11.54 -20.25 13.73
C HIS A 144 11.99 -18.95 13.07
N GLU A 145 11.56 -17.82 13.65
CA GLU A 145 12.00 -16.51 13.20
C GLU A 145 13.51 -16.35 13.46
N LEU A 146 14.24 -15.95 12.43
CA LEU A 146 15.65 -15.61 12.50
C LEU A 146 15.81 -14.14 12.89
N SER A 147 16.82 -13.84 13.70
CA SER A 147 17.17 -12.45 14.02
C SER A 147 17.54 -11.67 12.77
N SER A 148 17.23 -10.37 12.76
CA SER A 148 17.69 -9.44 11.73
C SER A 148 18.71 -8.46 12.30
N PRO A 149 19.92 -8.31 11.72
CA PRO A 149 20.41 -9.00 10.52
C PRO A 149 20.59 -10.51 10.71
N VAL A 150 20.39 -11.28 9.63
CA VAL A 150 20.58 -12.73 9.66
C VAL A 150 22.08 -13.04 9.60
N SER A 151 22.60 -13.69 10.64
CA SER A 151 24.04 -14.00 10.76
C SER A 151 24.51 -15.05 9.74
N ASN A 152 23.65 -16.01 9.40
CA ASN A 152 23.91 -17.02 8.38
C ASN A 152 22.75 -17.10 7.39
N PRO A 153 22.83 -16.39 6.24
CA PRO A 153 21.75 -16.39 5.24
C PRO A 153 21.41 -17.77 4.64
N SER A 154 22.31 -18.75 4.74
CA SER A 154 22.02 -20.12 4.27
C SER A 154 20.92 -20.83 5.06
N LEU A 155 20.61 -20.33 6.26
CA LEU A 155 19.52 -20.86 7.09
C LEU A 155 18.14 -20.37 6.65
N ILE A 156 18.06 -19.36 5.78
CA ILE A 156 16.79 -18.75 5.38
C ILE A 156 16.03 -19.71 4.46
N ALA A 157 14.92 -20.25 4.97
CA ALA A 157 14.00 -21.10 4.21
C ALA A 157 12.75 -20.33 3.74
N ARG A 158 12.39 -19.24 4.42
CA ARG A 158 11.23 -18.41 4.05
C ARG A 158 11.51 -16.94 4.36
N ILE A 159 11.09 -16.07 3.45
CA ILE A 159 11.06 -14.62 3.63
C ILE A 159 9.60 -14.19 3.64
N GLU A 160 9.18 -13.46 4.67
CA GLU A 160 7.84 -12.88 4.81
C GLU A 160 7.92 -11.36 4.66
N PHE A 161 6.95 -10.80 3.95
CA PHE A 161 6.75 -9.37 3.72
C PHE A 161 5.60 -8.91 4.60
N ASN A 162 5.91 -8.13 5.63
CA ASN A 162 4.94 -7.60 6.59
C ASN A 162 4.93 -6.07 6.49
N TRP A 163 4.16 -5.56 5.54
CA TRP A 163 4.25 -4.19 5.08
C TRP A 163 2.88 -3.61 4.73
N ILE A 164 2.74 -2.32 4.97
CA ILE A 164 1.53 -1.53 4.75
C ILE A 164 1.82 -0.58 3.61
N VAL A 165 1.02 -0.67 2.56
CA VAL A 165 1.01 0.27 1.43
C VAL A 165 -0.07 1.32 1.67
N TYR A 166 0.26 2.58 1.40
CA TYR A 166 -0.68 3.69 1.58
C TYR A 166 -0.39 4.85 0.66
N SER A 167 -1.37 5.73 0.48
CA SER A 167 -1.20 6.98 -0.27
C SER A 167 -1.36 8.18 0.66
N GLN A 168 -0.52 9.21 0.50
CA GLN A 168 -0.58 10.43 1.34
C GLN A 168 -1.75 11.35 0.99
N THR A 169 -2.44 11.14 -0.12
CA THR A 169 -3.57 12.01 -0.48
C THR A 169 -4.78 11.72 0.42
N THR A 170 -5.57 12.73 0.77
CA THR A 170 -6.76 12.53 1.64
C THR A 170 -7.93 12.03 0.79
N PRO A 171 -8.64 10.97 1.19
CA PRO A 171 -8.49 10.16 2.40
C PRO A 171 -7.35 9.15 2.29
N ILE A 172 -6.62 8.94 3.39
CA ILE A 172 -5.52 7.97 3.45
C ILE A 172 -6.13 6.56 3.40
N SER A 173 -5.83 5.83 2.33
CA SER A 173 -6.14 4.40 2.22
C SER A 173 -4.89 3.61 2.61
N LYS A 174 -5.03 2.67 3.56
CA LYS A 174 -3.98 1.76 3.98
C LYS A 174 -4.36 0.34 3.58
N TYR A 175 -3.43 -0.39 2.99
CA TYR A 175 -3.60 -1.76 2.58
C TYR A 175 -2.47 -2.60 3.19
N LEU A 176 -2.82 -3.66 3.90
CA LEU A 176 -1.85 -4.59 4.46
C LEU A 176 -1.52 -5.63 3.39
N ILE A 177 -0.24 -5.75 3.05
CA ILE A 177 0.24 -6.90 2.31
C ILE A 177 0.89 -7.82 3.33
N ASN A 178 0.34 -9.02 3.46
CA ASN A 178 1.02 -10.14 4.09
C ASN A 178 1.24 -11.21 3.02
N SER A 179 2.50 -11.48 2.72
CA SER A 179 2.89 -12.47 1.73
C SER A 179 4.25 -13.05 2.14
N GLY A 180 4.55 -14.25 1.68
CA GLY A 180 5.86 -14.84 1.86
C GLY A 180 6.28 -15.68 0.67
N VAL A 181 7.58 -15.90 0.57
CA VAL A 181 8.19 -16.77 -0.42
C VAL A 181 9.10 -17.77 0.26
N PHE A 182 8.92 -19.04 -0.08
CA PHE A 182 9.86 -20.08 0.28
C PHE A 182 11.09 -19.96 -0.60
N ILE A 183 12.26 -19.93 0.02
CA ILE A 183 13.53 -19.83 -0.66
C ILE A 183 14.06 -21.23 -0.88
N LYS A 184 14.18 -21.62 -2.16
CA LYS A 184 14.91 -22.83 -2.55
C LYS A 184 16.36 -22.43 -2.80
N GLN A 185 17.22 -22.71 -1.83
CA GLN A 185 18.67 -22.54 -2.00
C GLN A 185 19.22 -23.76 -2.74
N PHE A 186 20.12 -23.54 -3.71
CA PHE A 186 20.72 -24.57 -4.57
C PHE A 186 22.21 -24.74 -4.26
#